data_AF-A0A2D5EZP9-F1
#
_entry.id   AF-A0A2D5EZP9-F1
#
_cell.length_a   1.000
_cell.length_b   1.000
_cell.length_c   1.000
_cell.angle_alpha   90.00
_cell.angle_beta   90.00
_cell.angle_gamma   90.00
#
_symmetry.space_group_name_H-M   'P 1'
#
loop_
_entity.id
_entity.type
_entity.pdbx_description
1 polymer ?
#
loop_
_entity_poly.entity_id
_entity_poly.type
_entity_poly.pdbx_seq_one_letter_code
_entity_poly.pdbx_strand_id
1 'polypeptide(L)'
;MVVLAFQVGTAHAYTGEPLCALEPPPLISLPPVAAEEPTPAPMCQPVLRDPAPARDLDRGSLREAWARCRAKAEEAPGEAALELAALREGFPRLVDLWELEQADLALAAGDAEEAYRAYERAREATVESDVLMRARVGQVRALLVMGHRDAPERLTRLLRQYPELPEEPALRFELARMREAGDAVEDAIGTYRALVVQHPGSALAGRAEARLGALRERGVAVRELTPHER
;
A
#
# COMPACT_ATOMS: atom_id res chain seq x y z
N MET A 1 -39.10 -2.78 -35.07
CA MET A 1 -38.45 -4.10 -35.18
C MET A 1 -38.23 -4.37 -36.66
N VAL A 2 -37.02 -4.13 -37.16
CA VAL A 2 -36.66 -4.37 -38.57
C VAL A 2 -35.35 -5.13 -38.56
N VAL A 3 -35.40 -6.32 -39.16
CA VAL A 3 -34.37 -7.34 -39.21
C VAL A 3 -33.34 -6.96 -40.28
N LEU A 4 -32.06 -6.90 -39.90
CA LEU A 4 -30.94 -6.79 -40.83
C LEU A 4 -30.66 -8.17 -41.45
N ALA A 5 -30.88 -8.29 -42.75
CA ALA A 5 -30.53 -9.48 -43.53
C ALA A 5 -29.04 -9.43 -43.93
N PHE A 6 -28.29 -10.47 -43.55
CA PHE A 6 -26.92 -10.72 -43.98
C PHE A 6 -26.88 -11.12 -45.46
N GLN A 7 -26.08 -10.42 -46.27
CA GLN A 7 -25.73 -10.86 -47.62
C GLN A 7 -24.48 -11.76 -47.57
N VAL A 8 -24.65 -12.99 -48.04
CA VAL A 8 -23.59 -13.98 -48.27
C VAL A 8 -22.93 -13.66 -49.60
N GLY A 9 -21.63 -13.34 -49.59
CA GLY A 9 -20.84 -13.14 -50.80
C GLY A 9 -20.41 -14.48 -51.41
N THR A 10 -20.68 -14.68 -52.70
CA THR A 10 -20.30 -15.86 -53.48
C THR A 10 -18.89 -15.72 -54.05
N ALA A 11 -18.03 -16.71 -53.78
CA ALA A 11 -16.69 -16.80 -54.34
C ALA A 11 -16.74 -17.15 -55.84
N HIS A 12 -16.02 -16.39 -56.67
CA HIS A 12 -15.84 -16.67 -58.09
C HIS A 12 -14.50 -17.38 -58.31
N ALA A 13 -14.54 -18.57 -58.92
CA ALA A 13 -13.35 -19.33 -59.30
C ALA A 13 -12.77 -18.78 -60.61
N TYR A 14 -11.45 -18.60 -60.63
CA TYR A 14 -10.67 -18.14 -61.78
C TYR A 14 -10.52 -19.26 -62.81
N THR A 15 -10.98 -19.03 -64.05
CA THR A 15 -10.81 -19.92 -65.20
C THR A 15 -9.67 -19.40 -66.08
N GLY A 16 -8.46 -19.91 -65.87
CA GLY A 16 -7.31 -19.68 -66.74
C GLY A 16 -6.54 -20.98 -66.95
N GLU A 17 -6.25 -21.32 -68.21
CA GLU A 17 -5.49 -22.51 -68.61
C GLU A 17 -4.04 -22.48 -68.09
N PRO A 18 -3.43 -23.64 -67.78
CA PRO A 18 -2.09 -23.68 -67.18
C PRO A 18 -0.99 -23.34 -68.18
N LEU A 19 -0.26 -22.25 -67.92
CA LEU A 19 0.94 -21.78 -68.62
C LEU A 19 2.19 -22.64 -68.37
N CYS A 20 2.08 -23.96 -68.48
CA CYS A 20 3.23 -24.88 -68.39
C CYS A 20 3.73 -25.25 -69.80
N ALA A 21 4.13 -24.26 -70.58
CA ALA A 21 4.78 -24.47 -71.89
C ALA A 21 5.68 -23.29 -72.30
N LEU A 22 6.59 -22.88 -71.42
CA LEU A 22 7.68 -21.97 -71.79
C LEU A 22 9.01 -22.64 -71.45
N GLU A 23 9.78 -23.00 -72.47
CA GLU A 23 11.17 -23.45 -72.34
C GLU A 23 12.02 -22.33 -71.73
N PRO A 24 12.83 -22.62 -70.69
CA PRO A 24 13.66 -21.60 -70.08
C PRO A 24 14.83 -21.22 -71.01
N PRO A 25 15.18 -19.93 -71.14
CA PRO A 25 16.38 -19.52 -71.86
C PRO A 25 17.65 -20.04 -71.15
N PRO A 26 18.77 -20.22 -71.85
CA PRO A 26 20.00 -20.71 -71.25
C PRO A 26 20.47 -19.77 -70.12
N LEU A 27 20.67 -20.33 -68.94
CA LEU A 27 21.15 -19.63 -67.76
C LEU A 27 22.61 -19.18 -67.99
N ILE A 28 22.82 -17.88 -68.13
CA ILE A 28 24.15 -17.28 -67.99
C ILE A 28 24.48 -17.28 -66.50
N SER A 29 25.40 -18.13 -66.08
CA SER A 29 25.93 -18.14 -64.71
C SER A 29 26.86 -16.96 -64.53
N LEU A 30 26.42 -15.95 -63.77
CA LEU A 30 27.32 -14.93 -63.23
C LEU A 30 28.18 -15.57 -62.12
N PRO A 31 29.48 -15.22 -62.01
CA PRO A 31 30.31 -15.72 -60.92
C PRO A 31 29.75 -15.25 -59.57
N PRO A 32 29.84 -16.07 -58.51
CA PRO A 32 29.33 -15.70 -57.20
C PRO A 32 30.10 -14.50 -56.66
N VAL A 33 29.40 -13.38 -56.45
CA VAL A 33 29.91 -12.30 -55.62
C VAL A 33 29.91 -12.83 -54.19
N ALA A 34 31.06 -12.81 -53.52
CA ALA A 34 31.16 -13.16 -52.12
C ALA A 34 30.18 -12.29 -51.33
N ALA A 35 29.21 -12.91 -50.67
CA ALA A 35 28.32 -12.22 -49.76
C ALA A 35 29.14 -11.81 -48.53
N GLU A 36 29.64 -10.58 -48.53
CA GLU A 36 30.02 -9.94 -47.28
C GLU A 36 28.76 -9.77 -46.44
N GLU A 37 28.74 -10.39 -45.26
CA GLU A 37 27.68 -10.19 -44.29
C GLU A 37 27.54 -8.69 -44.02
N PRO A 38 26.35 -8.10 -44.13
CA PRO A 38 26.17 -6.67 -43.90
C PRO A 38 26.51 -6.38 -42.44
N THR A 39 27.59 -5.64 -42.21
CA THR A 39 27.92 -5.11 -40.89
C THR A 39 26.74 -4.27 -40.40
N PRO A 40 26.12 -4.61 -39.26
CA PRO A 40 24.96 -3.85 -38.78
C PRO A 40 25.38 -2.41 -38.49
N ALA A 41 24.63 -1.46 -39.05
CA ALA A 41 24.85 -0.04 -38.78
C ALA A 41 24.73 0.21 -37.26
N PRO A 42 25.63 1.02 -36.66
CA PRO A 42 25.74 1.20 -35.21
C PRO A 42 24.51 1.85 -34.54
N MET A 43 23.48 2.19 -35.31
CA MET A 43 22.31 2.95 -34.89
C MET A 43 21.16 2.06 -34.39
N CYS A 44 21.21 0.74 -34.63
CA CYS A 44 20.10 -0.20 -34.34
C CYS A 44 20.51 -1.34 -33.40
N GLN A 45 21.50 -1.12 -32.53
CA GLN A 45 21.62 -1.96 -31.34
C GLN A 45 20.83 -1.29 -30.22
N PRO A 46 19.79 -1.94 -29.65
CA PRO A 46 19.29 -1.49 -28.36
C PRO A 46 20.50 -1.49 -27.44
N VAL A 47 20.90 -0.31 -26.96
CA VAL A 47 21.84 -0.22 -25.85
C VAL A 47 21.10 -0.89 -24.70
N LEU A 48 21.34 -2.19 -24.53
CA LEU A 48 21.13 -2.87 -23.27
C LEU A 48 22.09 -2.14 -22.33
N ARG A 49 21.61 -1.05 -21.75
CA ARG A 49 22.27 -0.42 -20.64
C ARG A 49 22.32 -1.53 -19.62
N ASP A 50 23.52 -2.03 -19.34
CA ASP A 50 23.71 -2.96 -18.24
C ASP A 50 22.93 -2.37 -17.07
N PRO A 51 21.98 -3.10 -16.46
CA PRO A 51 21.35 -2.61 -15.26
C PRO A 51 22.51 -2.26 -14.35
N ALA A 52 22.63 -0.97 -13.99
CA ALA A 52 23.69 -0.49 -13.13
C ALA A 52 23.82 -1.53 -12.03
N PRO A 53 25.03 -2.09 -11.78
CA PRO A 53 25.18 -3.26 -10.93
C PRO A 53 24.35 -2.96 -9.70
N ALA A 54 23.30 -3.75 -9.47
CA ALA A 54 22.43 -3.59 -8.32
C ALA A 54 23.43 -3.44 -7.19
N ARG A 55 23.52 -2.24 -6.61
CA ARG A 55 24.53 -1.99 -5.58
C ARG A 55 24.31 -3.13 -4.63
N ASP A 56 25.31 -4.00 -4.47
CA ASP A 56 25.25 -5.11 -3.54
C ASP A 56 25.21 -4.45 -2.16
N LEU A 57 24.04 -3.94 -1.81
CA LEU A 57 23.74 -3.34 -0.54
C LEU A 57 23.75 -4.54 0.39
N ASP A 58 24.81 -4.62 1.17
CA ASP A 58 24.93 -5.64 2.18
C ASP A 58 23.70 -5.55 3.11
N ARG A 59 23.30 -6.67 3.72
CA ARG A 59 22.11 -6.74 4.58
C ARG A 59 22.14 -5.74 5.73
N GLY A 60 23.32 -5.38 6.23
CA GLY A 60 23.58 -4.32 7.21
C GLY A 60 23.25 -2.94 6.67
N SER A 61 23.81 -2.55 5.53
CA SER A 61 23.49 -1.28 4.86
C SER A 61 21.97 -1.09 4.63
N LEU A 62 21.25 -2.17 4.35
CA LEU A 62 19.79 -2.16 4.20
C LEU A 62 19.04 -1.97 5.51
N ARG A 63 19.44 -2.69 6.57
CA ARG A 63 18.85 -2.49 7.90
C ARG A 63 19.06 -1.06 8.38
N GLU A 64 20.21 -0.49 8.09
CA GLU A 64 20.48 0.91 8.42
C GLU A 64 19.64 1.87 7.59
N ALA A 65 19.50 1.65 6.27
CA ALA A 65 18.63 2.46 5.43
C ALA A 65 17.17 2.39 5.89
N TRP A 66 16.71 1.19 6.23
CA TRP A 66 15.39 0.95 6.81
C TRP A 66 15.19 1.66 8.15
N ALA A 67 16.18 1.56 9.06
CA ALA A 67 16.13 2.21 10.36
C ALA A 67 16.12 3.74 10.22
N ARG A 68 16.91 4.30 9.30
CA ARG A 68 16.91 5.74 8.99
C ARG A 68 15.56 6.21 8.45
N CYS A 69 14.98 5.45 7.52
CA CYS A 69 13.65 5.72 6.99
C CYS A 69 12.60 5.78 8.11
N ARG A 70 12.61 4.81 9.04
CA ARG A 70 11.67 4.79 10.18
C ARG A 70 11.91 5.92 11.17
N ALA A 71 13.16 6.30 11.44
CA ALA A 71 13.45 7.41 12.34
C ALA A 71 12.92 8.75 11.78
N LYS A 72 12.96 8.93 10.46
CA LYS A 72 12.42 10.12 9.79
C LYS A 72 10.89 10.13 9.66
N ALA A 73 10.24 8.97 9.79
CA ALA A 73 8.80 8.83 9.56
C ALA A 73 7.94 9.77 10.41
N GLU A 74 8.38 10.09 11.62
CA GLU A 74 7.67 10.99 12.52
C GLU A 74 7.79 12.47 12.12
N GLU A 75 8.93 12.88 11.56
CA GLU A 75 9.23 14.27 11.22
C GLU A 75 8.85 14.62 9.77
N ALA A 76 9.11 13.69 8.84
CA ALA A 76 8.96 13.87 7.40
C ALA A 76 8.46 12.59 6.72
N PRO A 77 7.17 12.23 6.90
CA PRO A 77 6.60 10.98 6.40
C PRO A 77 6.67 10.86 4.86
N GLY A 78 6.52 11.99 4.14
CA GLY A 78 6.63 12.01 2.67
C GLY A 78 8.04 11.70 2.16
N GLU A 79 9.08 12.22 2.82
CA GLU A 79 10.47 11.91 2.46
C GLU A 79 10.81 10.45 2.78
N ALA A 80 10.36 9.96 3.93
CA ALA A 80 10.50 8.56 4.30
C ALA A 80 9.82 7.63 3.28
N ALA A 81 8.63 7.99 2.77
CA ALA A 81 7.95 7.22 1.73
C ALA A 81 8.76 7.14 0.42
N LEU A 82 9.41 8.25 0.02
CA LEU A 82 10.29 8.26 -1.16
C LEU A 82 11.54 7.38 -0.96
N GLU A 83 12.17 7.45 0.21
CA GLU A 83 13.30 6.59 0.55
C GLU A 83 12.90 5.10 0.56
N LEU A 84 11.72 4.78 1.11
CA LEU A 84 11.20 3.42 1.12
C LEU A 84 10.89 2.90 -0.29
N ALA A 85 10.35 3.74 -1.17
CA ALA A 85 10.10 3.37 -2.57
C ALA A 85 11.40 3.01 -3.31
N ALA A 86 12.49 3.75 -3.07
CA ALA A 86 13.80 3.42 -3.63
C ALA A 86 14.36 2.09 -3.08
N LEU A 87 14.11 1.77 -1.81
CA LEU A 87 14.51 0.49 -1.21
C LEU A 87 13.74 -0.70 -1.78
N ARG A 88 12.45 -0.52 -2.13
CA ARG A 88 11.60 -1.56 -2.72
C ARG A 88 12.16 -2.10 -4.04
N GLU A 89 12.71 -1.24 -4.90
CA GLU A 89 13.29 -1.64 -6.18
C GLU A 89 14.48 -2.61 -6.00
N GLY A 90 15.22 -2.50 -4.90
CA GLY A 90 16.33 -3.39 -4.58
C GLY A 90 15.93 -4.78 -4.10
N PHE A 91 14.72 -4.95 -3.55
CA PHE A 91 14.33 -6.17 -2.81
C PHE A 91 12.84 -6.52 -2.99
N PRO A 92 12.43 -7.07 -4.15
CA PRO A 92 11.04 -7.39 -4.44
C PRO A 92 10.47 -8.58 -3.63
N ARG A 93 11.28 -9.28 -2.83
CA ARG A 93 10.83 -10.47 -2.07
C ARG A 93 10.20 -10.17 -0.71
N LEU A 94 10.33 -8.93 -0.21
CA LEU A 94 9.83 -8.53 1.12
C LEU A 94 8.57 -7.67 1.00
N VAL A 95 7.69 -8.04 0.06
CA VAL A 95 6.50 -7.25 -0.31
C VAL A 95 5.63 -6.96 0.91
N ASP A 96 5.40 -7.96 1.76
CA ASP A 96 4.56 -7.83 2.94
C ASP A 96 5.05 -6.77 3.93
N LEU A 97 6.34 -6.81 4.29
CA LEU A 97 6.95 -5.82 5.15
C LEU A 97 6.95 -4.43 4.50
N TRP A 98 7.07 -4.35 3.17
CA TRP A 98 7.16 -3.08 2.46
C TRP A 98 5.80 -2.40 2.43
N GLU A 99 4.75 -3.18 2.17
CA GLU A 99 3.37 -2.72 2.23
C GLU A 99 2.99 -2.34 3.67
N LEU A 100 3.50 -3.05 4.68
CA LEU A 100 3.28 -2.72 6.09
C LEU A 100 3.87 -1.35 6.47
N GLU A 101 5.13 -1.07 6.14
CA GLU A 101 5.74 0.22 6.46
C GLU A 101 5.18 1.35 5.59
N GLN A 102 4.84 1.09 4.32
CA GLN A 102 4.13 2.08 3.51
C GLN A 102 2.79 2.46 4.13
N ALA A 103 2.08 1.48 4.70
CA ALA A 103 0.84 1.75 5.42
C ALA A 103 1.05 2.63 6.66
N ASP A 104 2.08 2.31 7.47
CA ASP A 104 2.45 3.10 8.66
C ASP A 104 2.80 4.55 8.26
N LEU A 105 3.55 4.75 7.17
CA LEU A 105 3.91 6.06 6.64
C LEU A 105 2.72 6.83 6.07
N ALA A 106 1.83 6.16 5.33
CA ALA A 106 0.61 6.78 4.80
C ALA A 106 -0.30 7.27 5.94
N LEU A 107 -0.43 6.48 7.02
CA LEU A 107 -1.15 6.90 8.22
C LEU A 107 -0.52 8.13 8.87
N ALA A 108 0.81 8.16 8.99
CA ALA A 108 1.54 9.31 9.54
C ALA A 108 1.39 10.57 8.67
N ALA A 109 1.31 10.40 7.35
CA ALA A 109 1.03 11.48 6.40
C ALA A 109 -0.44 11.95 6.41
N GLY A 110 -1.33 11.26 7.13
CA GLY A 110 -2.76 11.55 7.20
C GLY A 110 -3.60 10.93 6.08
N ASP A 111 -2.99 10.16 5.19
CA ASP A 111 -3.69 9.40 4.14
C ASP A 111 -4.15 8.03 4.68
N ALA A 112 -5.21 8.06 5.48
CA ALA A 112 -5.71 6.87 6.12
C ALA A 112 -6.39 5.88 5.14
N GLU A 113 -6.83 6.35 3.96
CA GLU A 113 -7.41 5.47 2.94
C GLU A 113 -6.31 4.64 2.27
N GLU A 114 -5.22 5.28 1.83
CA GLU A 114 -4.09 4.52 1.27
C GLU A 114 -3.45 3.62 2.31
N ALA A 115 -3.34 4.08 3.56
CA ALA A 115 -2.85 3.23 4.63
C ALA A 115 -3.68 1.95 4.81
N TYR A 116 -5.02 2.06 4.80
CA TYR A 116 -5.90 0.90 4.90
C TYR A 116 -5.64 -0.10 3.76
N ARG A 117 -5.51 0.39 2.52
CA ARG A 117 -5.24 -0.44 1.34
C ARG A 117 -3.85 -1.09 1.42
N ALA A 118 -2.83 -0.36 1.87
CA ALA A 118 -1.49 -0.87 2.05
C ALA A 118 -1.44 -1.99 3.12
N TYR A 119 -2.13 -1.82 4.26
CA TYR A 119 -2.25 -2.91 5.23
C TYR A 119 -3.01 -4.13 4.69
N GLU A 120 -4.01 -3.92 3.82
CA GLU A 120 -4.71 -5.01 3.15
C GLU A 120 -3.76 -5.82 2.27
N ARG A 121 -2.96 -5.13 1.43
CA ARG A 121 -1.93 -5.76 0.60
C ARG A 121 -0.88 -6.50 1.44
N ALA A 122 -0.43 -5.91 2.55
CA ALA A 122 0.50 -6.57 3.46
C ALA A 122 -0.06 -7.88 4.04
N ARG A 123 -1.35 -7.87 4.41
CA ARG A 123 -2.05 -9.04 4.96
C ARG A 123 -2.26 -10.14 3.92
N GLU A 124 -2.47 -9.79 2.66
CA GLU A 124 -2.63 -10.75 1.57
C GLU A 124 -1.29 -11.35 1.11
N ALA A 125 -0.21 -10.57 1.24
CA ALA A 125 1.12 -10.99 0.81
C ALA A 125 1.85 -11.91 1.81
N THR A 126 1.37 -12.02 3.06
CA THR A 126 2.08 -12.72 4.13
C THR A 126 1.31 -13.88 4.75
N VAL A 127 2.07 -14.83 5.29
CA VAL A 127 1.59 -15.91 6.15
C VAL A 127 2.17 -15.80 7.57
N GLU A 128 3.11 -14.88 7.78
CA GLU A 128 3.77 -14.65 9.07
C GLU A 128 2.79 -14.03 10.07
N SER A 129 2.69 -14.64 11.26
CA SER A 129 1.68 -14.26 12.26
C SER A 129 1.82 -12.81 12.73
N ASP A 130 3.06 -12.36 12.94
CA ASP A 130 3.37 -11.02 13.45
C ASP A 130 3.01 -9.93 12.44
N VAL A 131 3.34 -10.13 11.16
CA VAL A 131 3.00 -9.19 10.08
C VAL A 131 1.49 -9.14 9.86
N LEU A 132 0.83 -10.30 9.88
CA LEU A 132 -0.64 -10.39 9.82
C LEU A 132 -1.29 -9.61 10.97
N MET A 133 -0.74 -9.71 12.18
CA MET A 133 -1.28 -9.01 13.33
C MET A 133 -1.08 -7.50 13.24
N ARG A 134 0.15 -7.04 12.96
CA ARG A 134 0.42 -5.62 12.74
C ARG A 134 -0.48 -5.04 11.64
N ALA A 135 -0.65 -5.75 10.52
CA ALA A 135 -1.53 -5.31 9.44
C ALA A 135 -2.99 -5.18 9.89
N ARG A 136 -3.53 -6.13 10.66
CA ARG A 136 -4.91 -6.05 11.20
C ARG A 136 -5.09 -4.89 12.16
N VAL A 137 -4.13 -4.65 13.06
CA VAL A 137 -4.15 -3.49 13.97
C VAL A 137 -4.13 -2.19 13.17
N GLY A 138 -3.24 -2.12 12.17
CA GLY A 138 -3.12 -0.99 11.25
C GLY A 138 -4.41 -0.69 10.50
N GLN A 139 -5.07 -1.72 9.93
CA GLN A 139 -6.37 -1.57 9.26
C GLN A 139 -7.42 -0.97 10.19
N VAL A 140 -7.53 -1.48 11.42
CA VAL A 140 -8.49 -0.95 12.39
C VAL A 140 -8.16 0.49 12.76
N ARG A 141 -6.88 0.80 12.98
CA ARG A 141 -6.43 2.17 13.25
C ARG A 141 -6.79 3.11 12.10
N ALA A 142 -6.52 2.72 10.86
CA ALA A 142 -6.87 3.49 9.67
C ALA A 142 -8.38 3.74 9.57
N LEU A 143 -9.21 2.72 9.81
CA LEU A 143 -10.68 2.87 9.85
C LEU A 143 -11.15 3.85 10.92
N LEU A 144 -10.55 3.83 12.11
CA LEU A 144 -10.88 4.77 13.20
C LEU A 144 -10.50 6.20 12.83
N VAL A 145 -9.31 6.40 12.25
CA VAL A 145 -8.84 7.73 11.80
C VAL A 145 -9.71 8.30 10.70
N MET A 146 -10.15 7.47 9.74
CA MET A 146 -11.09 7.87 8.68
C MET A 146 -12.51 8.15 9.19
N GLY A 147 -12.85 7.73 10.41
CA GLY A 147 -14.23 7.77 10.90
C GLY A 147 -15.18 6.83 10.18
N HIS A 148 -14.67 5.70 9.69
CA HIS A 148 -15.50 4.73 8.99
C HIS A 148 -16.52 4.10 9.94
N ARG A 149 -17.80 4.04 9.53
CA ARG A 149 -18.91 3.57 10.38
C ARG A 149 -18.71 2.18 11.00
N ASP A 150 -18.00 1.29 10.30
CA ASP A 150 -17.76 -0.09 10.74
C ASP A 150 -16.57 -0.23 11.70
N ALA A 151 -15.79 0.85 11.93
CA ALA A 151 -14.57 0.81 12.73
C ALA A 151 -14.78 0.28 14.17
N PRO A 152 -15.84 0.66 14.91
CA PRO A 152 -16.06 0.15 16.27
C PRO A 152 -16.31 -1.36 16.33
N GLU A 153 -17.05 -1.89 15.36
CA GLU A 153 -17.34 -3.32 15.23
C GLU A 153 -16.06 -4.10 14.91
N ARG A 154 -15.23 -3.56 14.00
CA ARG A 154 -13.92 -4.14 13.65
C ARG A 154 -12.97 -4.16 14.85
N LEU A 155 -12.90 -3.06 15.61
CA LEU A 155 -12.11 -2.99 16.83
C LEU A 155 -12.60 -3.98 17.89
N THR A 156 -13.92 -4.07 18.10
CA THR A 156 -14.51 -5.01 19.06
C THR A 156 -14.15 -6.45 18.73
N ARG A 157 -14.20 -6.80 17.44
CA ARG A 157 -13.79 -8.14 16.96
C ARG A 157 -12.30 -8.39 17.18
N LEU A 158 -11.46 -7.40 16.89
CA LEU A 158 -10.01 -7.48 17.09
C LEU A 158 -9.69 -7.74 18.57
N LEU A 159 -10.22 -6.94 19.48
CA LEU A 159 -9.96 -7.07 20.92
C LEU A 159 -10.55 -8.34 21.54
N ARG A 160 -11.65 -8.88 20.97
CA ARG A 160 -12.15 -10.19 21.37
C ARG A 160 -11.19 -11.31 20.98
N GLN A 161 -10.58 -11.19 19.81
CA GLN A 161 -9.63 -12.19 19.31
C GLN A 161 -8.26 -12.07 20.01
N TYR A 162 -7.86 -10.86 20.38
CA TYR A 162 -6.59 -10.56 21.05
C TYR A 162 -6.86 -9.71 22.31
N PRO A 163 -7.25 -10.33 23.44
CA PRO A 163 -7.63 -9.59 24.66
C PRO A 163 -6.48 -8.84 25.33
N GLU A 164 -5.24 -9.29 25.12
CA GLU A 164 -4.02 -8.69 25.71
C GLU A 164 -3.21 -7.91 24.66
N LEU A 165 -3.89 -7.27 23.71
CA LEU A 165 -3.24 -6.51 22.64
C LEU A 165 -2.55 -5.26 23.21
N PRO A 166 -1.21 -5.10 23.08
CA PRO A 166 -0.49 -3.95 23.62
C PRO A 166 -0.99 -2.59 23.07
N GLU A 167 -1.48 -2.57 21.83
CA GLU A 167 -1.99 -1.38 21.15
C GLU A 167 -3.44 -1.03 21.54
N GLU A 168 -4.10 -1.86 22.35
CA GLU A 168 -5.48 -1.65 22.79
C GLU A 168 -5.74 -0.23 23.34
N PRO A 169 -4.91 0.35 24.24
CA PRO A 169 -5.16 1.69 24.76
C PRO A 169 -5.09 2.76 23.67
N ALA A 170 -4.17 2.61 22.71
CA ALA A 170 -4.04 3.51 21.58
C ALA A 170 -5.25 3.43 20.63
N LEU A 171 -5.73 2.22 20.34
CA LEU A 171 -6.93 2.02 19.53
C LEU A 171 -8.20 2.56 20.21
N ARG A 172 -8.33 2.41 21.53
CA ARG A 172 -9.42 3.03 22.30
C ARG A 172 -9.36 4.55 22.26
N PHE A 173 -8.16 5.13 22.31
CA PHE A 173 -7.99 6.57 22.17
C PHE A 173 -8.48 7.06 20.79
N GLU A 174 -8.11 6.39 19.71
CA GLU A 174 -8.59 6.75 18.37
C GLU A 174 -10.11 6.53 18.21
N LEU A 175 -10.69 5.51 18.84
CA LEU A 175 -12.15 5.35 18.91
C LEU A 175 -12.83 6.52 19.63
N ALA A 176 -12.26 6.99 20.73
CA ALA A 176 -12.78 8.14 21.45
C ALA A 176 -12.72 9.40 20.56
N ARG A 177 -11.63 9.62 19.84
CA ARG A 177 -11.50 10.72 18.87
C ARG A 177 -12.52 10.64 17.75
N MET A 178 -12.74 9.45 17.21
CA MET A 178 -13.75 9.20 16.18
C MET A 178 -15.16 9.59 16.68
N ARG A 179 -15.52 9.14 17.88
CA ARG A 179 -16.79 9.44 18.53
C ARG A 179 -16.96 10.93 18.82
N GLU A 180 -15.89 11.57 19.28
CA GLU A 180 -15.86 13.01 19.52
C GLU A 180 -16.15 13.82 18.25
N ALA A 181 -15.67 13.36 17.09
CA ALA A 181 -15.89 14.02 15.80
C ALA A 181 -17.30 13.77 15.20
N GLY A 182 -17.95 12.66 15.55
CA GLY A 182 -19.22 12.21 14.96
C GLY A 182 -20.48 12.39 15.84
N ASP A 183 -20.46 13.30 16.82
CA ASP A 183 -21.53 13.61 17.80
C ASP A 183 -21.74 12.65 18.99
N ALA A 184 -20.92 11.59 19.13
CA ALA A 184 -20.96 10.69 20.30
C ALA A 184 -20.02 11.17 21.43
N VAL A 185 -20.12 12.45 21.82
CA VAL A 185 -19.16 13.10 22.73
C VAL A 185 -19.17 12.48 24.14
N GLU A 186 -20.33 12.09 24.66
CA GLU A 186 -20.42 11.44 25.98
C GLU A 186 -19.68 10.09 26.03
N ASP A 187 -19.82 9.27 24.97
CA ASP A 187 -19.09 8.01 24.85
C ASP A 187 -17.58 8.24 24.72
N ALA A 188 -17.18 9.32 24.02
CA ALA A 188 -15.77 9.73 23.94
C ALA A 188 -15.22 10.11 25.31
N ILE A 189 -15.97 10.90 26.10
CA ILE A 189 -15.59 11.29 27.48
C ILE A 189 -15.41 10.05 28.35
N GLY A 190 -16.36 9.11 28.32
CA GLY A 190 -16.26 7.85 29.07
C GLY A 190 -15.00 7.07 28.72
N THR A 191 -14.67 7.01 27.42
CA THR A 191 -13.48 6.30 26.93
C THR A 191 -12.18 6.99 27.34
N TYR A 192 -12.09 8.33 27.20
CA TYR A 192 -10.91 9.08 27.65
C TYR A 192 -10.70 8.95 29.16
N ARG A 193 -11.75 9.03 29.97
CA ARG A 193 -11.65 8.83 31.43
C ARG A 193 -11.14 7.44 31.78
N ALA A 194 -11.65 6.41 31.11
CA ALA A 194 -11.17 5.04 31.32
C ALA A 194 -9.67 4.92 31.04
N LEU A 195 -9.16 5.56 29.97
CA LEU A 195 -7.73 5.56 29.66
C LEU A 195 -6.88 6.24 30.73
N VAL A 196 -7.35 7.36 31.30
CA VAL A 196 -6.65 8.05 32.40
C VAL A 196 -6.56 7.17 33.64
N VAL A 197 -7.66 6.51 34.00
CA VAL A 197 -7.74 5.65 35.19
C VAL A 197 -6.95 4.34 35.03
N GLN A 198 -7.00 3.72 33.85
CA GLN A 198 -6.40 2.41 33.59
C GLN A 198 -4.90 2.49 33.28
N HIS A 199 -4.44 3.62 32.72
CA HIS A 199 -3.04 3.82 32.32
C HIS A 199 -2.45 5.12 32.87
N PRO A 200 -2.50 5.35 34.20
CA PRO A 200 -2.04 6.59 34.81
C PRO A 200 -0.56 6.84 34.51
N GLY A 201 -0.20 8.09 34.22
CA GLY A 201 1.17 8.51 33.90
C GLY A 201 1.67 8.14 32.49
N SER A 202 0.88 7.43 31.69
CA SER A 202 1.23 7.17 30.29
C SER A 202 1.08 8.42 29.41
N ALA A 203 1.83 8.49 28.31
CA ALA A 203 1.66 9.56 27.32
C ALA A 203 0.22 9.60 26.76
N LEU A 204 -0.45 8.44 26.65
CA LEU A 204 -1.85 8.34 26.24
C LEU A 204 -2.81 8.93 27.28
N ALA A 205 -2.57 8.69 28.58
CA ALA A 205 -3.36 9.33 29.63
C ALA A 205 -3.22 10.86 29.58
N GLY A 206 -2.00 11.38 29.43
CA GLY A 206 -1.79 12.83 29.27
C GLY A 206 -2.52 13.41 28.03
N ARG A 207 -2.51 12.69 26.90
CA ARG A 207 -3.29 13.08 25.71
C ARG A 207 -4.80 13.04 25.97
N ALA A 208 -5.29 12.04 26.71
CA ALA A 208 -6.70 11.90 27.06
C ALA A 208 -7.16 13.02 28.02
N GLU A 209 -6.34 13.37 29.02
CA GLU A 209 -6.58 14.51 29.90
C GLU A 209 -6.66 15.83 29.13
N ALA A 210 -5.73 16.06 28.19
CA ALA A 210 -5.74 17.24 27.34
C ALA A 210 -7.04 17.33 26.49
N ARG A 211 -7.53 16.20 25.95
CA ARG A 211 -8.82 16.16 25.25
C ARG A 211 -10.00 16.47 26.19
N LEU A 212 -10.02 15.89 27.38
CA LEU A 212 -11.06 16.16 28.37
C LEU A 212 -11.05 17.64 28.79
N GLY A 213 -9.88 18.26 28.94
CA GLY A 213 -9.73 19.70 29.17
C GLY A 213 -10.31 20.54 28.04
N ALA A 214 -9.94 20.25 26.79
CA ALA A 214 -10.47 20.95 25.62
C ALA A 214 -12.00 20.83 25.47
N LEU A 215 -12.58 19.68 25.85
CA LEU A 215 -14.03 19.50 25.87
C LEU A 215 -14.72 20.37 26.94
N ARG A 216 -14.13 20.51 28.13
CA ARG A 216 -14.63 21.41 29.17
C ARG A 216 -14.60 22.87 28.72
N GLU A 217 -13.52 23.29 28.08
CA GLU A 217 -13.37 24.66 27.55
C GLU A 217 -14.43 24.98 26.48
N ARG A 218 -14.85 23.97 25.70
CA ARG A 218 -15.97 24.06 24.76
C ARG A 218 -17.35 24.08 25.43
N GLY A 219 -17.42 24.02 26.75
CA GLY A 219 -18.67 24.01 27.53
C GLY A 219 -19.32 22.64 27.67
N VAL A 220 -18.64 21.55 27.30
CA VAL A 220 -19.16 20.19 27.50
C VAL A 220 -19.00 19.80 28.97
N ALA A 221 -20.07 19.27 29.56
CA ALA A 221 -20.09 18.88 30.96
C ALA A 221 -19.26 17.61 31.22
N VAL A 222 -17.95 17.77 31.45
CA VAL A 222 -17.07 16.66 31.81
C VAL A 222 -16.99 16.55 33.33
N ARG A 223 -17.62 15.52 33.92
CA ARG A 223 -17.49 15.22 35.35
C ARG A 223 -16.02 15.03 35.72
N GLU A 224 -15.58 15.69 36.79
CA GLU A 224 -14.23 15.53 37.31
C GLU A 224 -13.96 14.09 37.75
N LEU A 225 -12.69 13.68 37.63
CA LEU A 225 -12.22 12.44 38.24
C LEU A 225 -12.15 12.66 39.75
N THR A 226 -12.72 11.73 40.51
CA THR A 226 -12.64 11.80 41.98
C THR A 226 -11.20 11.64 42.46
N PRO A 227 -10.85 12.03 43.70
CA PRO A 227 -9.50 11.83 44.23
C PRO A 227 -9.02 10.37 44.22
N HIS A 228 -9.95 9.40 44.22
CA HIS A 228 -9.64 7.98 44.13
C HIS A 228 -9.45 7.48 42.68
N GLU A 229 -9.85 8.27 41.68
CA GLU A 229 -9.70 8.00 40.25
C GLU A 229 -8.50 8.75 39.63
N ARG A 230 -7.75 9.53 40.42
CA ARG A 230 -6.56 10.28 39.99
C ARG A 230 -5.27 9.59 40.39
#